data_AF-A0A5B6V7L2-F1
#
_entry.id   AF-A0A5B6V7L2-F1
#
_cell.length_a   1.000
_cell.length_b   1.000
_cell.length_c   1.000
_cell.angle_alpha   90.00
_cell.angle_beta   90.00
_cell.angle_gamma   90.00
#
_symmetry.space_group_name_H-M   'P 1'
#
loop_
_entity.id
_entity.type
_entity.pdbx_description
1 polymer ?
#
loop_
_entity_poly.entity_id
_entity_poly.type
_entity_poly.pdbx_seq_one_letter_code
_entity_poly.pdbx_strand_id
1 'polypeptide(L)'
;MLSQGGKEVFIKSVLQAIPTFAMSCFLLPNSLCKKMEGIFANFWWQKGKGGKGIHWFQLSHLCRPKNEGGLGFRNMAQFNTALLAKQGCRFLENPNSLVAKVFKAKYFPKSDFLNSQLGNRTSYAWRSIWAARGILEKGMIWKVGTGSNDNKVVELINCQVREWKREVVEYTFGADEADKSFASL
;
A
#
# COMPACT_ATOMS: atom_id res chain seq x y z
N MET A 1 -10.72 -1.83 35.64
CA MET A 1 -11.15 -1.68 34.23
C MET A 1 -10.27 -0.63 33.57
N LEU A 2 -9.94 -0.78 32.29
CA LEU A 2 -9.15 0.23 31.56
C LEU A 2 -9.94 1.53 31.39
N SER A 3 -9.25 2.67 31.53
CA SER A 3 -9.77 3.98 31.13
C SER A 3 -10.02 4.02 29.62
N GLN A 4 -10.77 5.00 29.12
CA GLN A 4 -11.00 5.16 27.67
C GLN A 4 -9.68 5.32 26.90
N GLY A 5 -8.74 6.13 27.41
CA GLY A 5 -7.39 6.23 26.84
C GLY A 5 -6.64 4.88 26.86
N GLY A 6 -6.75 4.12 27.95
CA GLY A 6 -6.16 2.78 28.05
C GLY A 6 -6.73 1.79 27.02
N LYS A 7 -8.03 1.86 26.74
CA LYS A 7 -8.66 1.05 25.69
C LYS A 7 -8.20 1.44 24.30
N GLU A 8 -8.03 2.73 24.02
CA GLU A 8 -7.55 3.22 22.71
C GLU A 8 -6.19 2.62 22.41
N VAL A 9 -5.27 2.71 23.38
CA VAL A 9 -3.93 2.13 23.30
C VAL A 9 -3.99 0.62 23.13
N PHE A 10 -4.80 -0.07 23.93
CA PHE A 10 -4.93 -1.54 23.85
C PHE A 10 -5.42 -2.01 22.48
N ILE A 11 -6.44 -1.35 21.90
CA ILE A 11 -6.95 -1.67 20.57
C ILE A 11 -5.84 -1.52 19.53
N LYS A 12 -5.14 -0.38 19.53
CA LYS A 12 -4.13 -0.05 18.51
C LYS A 12 -2.89 -0.92 18.60
N SER A 13 -2.37 -1.11 19.82
CA SER A 13 -1.07 -1.75 20.04
C SER A 13 -1.17 -3.27 20.14
N VAL A 14 -2.30 -3.79 20.63
CA VAL A 14 -2.48 -5.23 20.86
C VAL A 14 -3.46 -5.83 19.87
N LEU A 15 -4.74 -5.42 19.93
CA LEU A 15 -5.80 -6.09 19.16
C LEU A 15 -5.59 -5.99 17.65
N GLN A 16 -5.17 -4.82 17.15
CA GLN A 16 -4.88 -4.62 15.73
C GLN A 16 -3.53 -5.19 15.31
N ALA A 17 -2.63 -5.48 16.24
CA ALA A 17 -1.33 -6.09 15.94
C ALA A 17 -1.45 -7.60 15.71
N ILE A 18 -2.29 -8.30 16.48
CA ILE A 18 -2.51 -9.75 16.41
C ILE A 18 -2.72 -10.27 14.97
N PRO A 19 -3.64 -9.73 14.15
CA PRO A 19 -3.88 -10.25 12.80
C PRO A 19 -2.83 -9.83 11.77
N THR A 20 -1.88 -8.95 12.13
CA THR A 20 -0.95 -8.32 11.16
C THR A 20 -0.13 -9.35 10.39
N PHE A 21 0.35 -10.41 11.07
CA PHE A 21 1.13 -11.45 10.40
C PHE A 21 0.30 -12.18 9.34
N ALA A 22 -0.90 -12.66 9.69
CA ALA A 22 -1.77 -13.34 8.75
C ALA A 22 -2.19 -12.42 7.59
N MET A 23 -2.54 -11.16 7.90
CA MET A 23 -2.87 -10.14 6.90
C MET A 23 -1.70 -9.75 5.99
N SER A 24 -0.46 -9.94 6.43
CA SER A 24 0.72 -9.67 5.59
C SER A 24 0.95 -10.75 4.52
N CYS A 25 0.38 -11.94 4.71
CA CYS A 25 0.56 -13.09 3.83
C CYS A 25 -0.72 -13.42 3.02
N PHE A 26 -1.89 -13.10 3.57
CA PHE A 26 -3.18 -13.55 3.06
C PHE A 26 -4.21 -12.43 3.00
N LEU A 27 -5.01 -12.42 1.93
CA LEU A 27 -6.17 -11.56 1.81
C LEU A 27 -7.31 -12.21 2.59
N LEU A 28 -7.78 -11.54 3.64
CA LEU A 28 -8.85 -12.03 4.49
C LEU A 28 -10.21 -11.65 3.87
N PRO A 29 -11.25 -12.49 4.04
CA PRO A 29 -12.60 -12.11 3.64
C PRO A 29 -13.07 -10.85 4.36
N ASN A 30 -13.76 -9.95 3.65
CA ASN A 30 -14.31 -8.73 4.25
C ASN A 30 -15.23 -9.01 5.44
N SER A 31 -15.93 -10.14 5.45
CA SER A 31 -16.76 -10.57 6.58
C SER A 31 -15.93 -10.85 7.84
N LEU A 32 -14.73 -11.41 7.70
CA LEU A 32 -13.82 -11.64 8.82
C LEU A 32 -13.24 -10.32 9.34
N CYS A 33 -12.83 -9.42 8.45
CA CYS A 33 -12.41 -8.07 8.83
C CYS A 33 -13.49 -7.33 9.62
N LYS A 34 -14.74 -7.36 9.15
CA LYS A 34 -15.91 -6.79 9.85
C LYS A 34 -16.17 -7.44 11.21
N LYS A 35 -15.96 -8.74 11.34
CA LYS A 35 -16.07 -9.44 12.64
C LYS A 35 -15.01 -8.97 13.63
N MET A 36 -13.74 -8.84 13.21
CA MET A 36 -12.66 -8.30 14.05
C MET A 36 -12.97 -6.87 14.49
N GLU A 37 -13.40 -6.04 13.53
CA GLU A 37 -13.87 -4.68 13.77
C GLU A 37 -15.03 -4.64 14.79
N GLY A 38 -16.01 -5.53 14.69
CA GLY A 38 -17.08 -5.67 15.67
C GLY A 38 -16.57 -5.98 17.08
N ILE A 39 -15.57 -6.86 17.21
CA ILE A 39 -14.92 -7.15 18.50
C ILE A 39 -14.24 -5.90 19.07
N PHE A 40 -13.55 -5.12 18.22
CA PHE A 40 -12.89 -3.87 18.65
C PHE A 40 -13.93 -2.83 19.10
N ALA A 41 -15.05 -2.71 18.36
CA ALA A 41 -16.14 -1.82 18.71
C ALA A 41 -16.77 -2.19 20.05
N ASN A 42 -17.06 -3.49 20.26
CA ASN A 42 -17.61 -3.98 21.52
C ASN A 42 -16.67 -3.67 22.69
N PHE A 43 -15.38 -3.96 22.54
CA PHE A 43 -14.37 -3.67 23.57
C PHE A 43 -14.27 -2.18 23.88
N TRP A 44 -14.27 -1.33 22.84
CA TRP A 44 -14.25 0.13 22.98
C TRP A 44 -15.43 0.64 23.80
N TRP A 45 -16.66 0.29 23.40
CA TRP A 45 -17.88 0.81 24.02
C TRP A 45 -18.23 0.15 25.35
N GLN A 46 -17.73 -1.04 25.66
CA GLN A 46 -18.07 -1.78 26.89
C GLN A 46 -17.92 -0.93 28.17
N LYS A 47 -18.93 -0.94 29.05
CA LYS A 47 -18.89 -0.27 30.36
C LYS A 47 -18.99 -1.31 31.48
N GLY A 48 -18.28 -1.12 32.59
CA GLY A 48 -18.37 -2.04 33.74
C GLY A 48 -17.97 -3.51 33.46
N LYS A 49 -17.97 -4.32 34.52
CA LYS A 49 -18.25 -5.76 34.37
C LYS A 49 -19.76 -5.89 34.09
N GLY A 50 -20.13 -6.48 32.96
CA GLY A 50 -21.52 -6.84 32.63
C GLY A 50 -22.35 -5.79 31.88
N GLY A 51 -21.88 -4.55 31.72
CA GLY A 51 -22.63 -3.51 31.00
C GLY A 51 -22.34 -3.49 29.50
N LYS A 52 -23.38 -3.73 28.68
CA LYS A 52 -23.32 -3.35 27.25
C LYS A 52 -23.30 -1.82 27.16
N GLY A 53 -22.21 -1.25 26.64
CA GLY A 53 -22.17 0.18 26.39
C GLY A 53 -22.94 0.55 25.13
N ILE A 54 -23.41 1.80 25.08
CA ILE A 54 -24.08 2.35 23.90
C ILE A 54 -23.03 2.62 22.82
N HIS A 55 -23.27 2.11 21.61
CA HIS A 55 -22.44 2.40 20.43
C HIS A 55 -22.89 3.73 19.83
N TRP A 56 -22.29 4.83 20.29
CA TRP A 56 -22.64 6.18 19.82
C TRP A 56 -22.24 6.44 18.37
N PHE A 57 -21.18 5.79 17.90
CA PHE A 57 -20.69 5.91 16.54
C PHE A 57 -20.36 4.56 15.92
N GLN A 58 -20.51 4.47 14.60
CA GLN A 58 -20.03 3.34 13.82
C GLN A 58 -18.50 3.26 13.88
N LEU A 59 -17.94 2.05 13.92
CA LEU A 59 -16.49 1.86 13.97
C LEU A 59 -15.76 2.50 12.79
N SER A 60 -16.38 2.57 11.61
CA SER A 60 -15.84 3.27 10.44
C SER A 60 -15.51 4.74 10.73
N HIS A 61 -16.30 5.41 11.59
CA HIS A 61 -16.02 6.77 12.03
C HIS A 61 -14.81 6.82 12.97
N LEU A 62 -14.67 5.82 13.85
CA LEU A 62 -13.50 5.71 14.74
C LEU A 62 -12.22 5.40 13.96
N CYS A 63 -12.33 4.82 12.77
CA CYS A 63 -11.20 4.58 11.88
C CYS A 63 -10.67 5.84 11.19
N ARG A 64 -11.41 6.95 11.20
CA ARG A 64 -10.93 8.20 10.61
C ARG A 64 -9.70 8.74 11.36
N PRO A 65 -8.80 9.45 10.68
CA PRO A 65 -7.73 10.21 11.30
C PRO A 65 -8.21 11.15 12.43
N LYS A 66 -7.32 11.47 13.39
CA LYS A 66 -7.68 12.35 14.52
C LYS A 66 -8.02 13.78 14.09
N ASN A 67 -7.36 14.29 13.04
CA ASN A 67 -7.67 15.58 12.42
C ASN A 67 -9.04 15.62 11.74
N GLU A 68 -9.64 14.47 11.42
CA GLU A 68 -10.99 14.33 10.87
C GLU A 68 -12.04 13.95 11.93
N GLY A 69 -11.70 14.09 13.23
CA GLY A 69 -12.61 13.76 14.34
C GLY A 69 -12.77 12.26 14.62
N GLY A 70 -11.90 11.41 14.05
CA GLY A 70 -11.84 9.99 14.39
C GLY A 70 -10.83 9.67 15.50
N LEU A 71 -10.64 8.38 15.76
CA LEU A 71 -9.66 7.89 16.74
C LEU A 71 -8.39 7.35 16.09
N GLY A 72 -8.34 7.23 14.76
CA GLY A 72 -7.22 6.64 14.03
C GLY A 72 -7.10 5.13 14.25
N PHE A 73 -8.22 4.43 14.44
CA PHE A 73 -8.24 2.96 14.36
C PHE A 73 -8.02 2.52 12.91
N ARG A 74 -7.30 1.42 12.68
CA ARG A 74 -7.14 0.90 11.33
C ARG A 74 -8.42 0.25 10.84
N ASN A 75 -8.86 0.56 9.62
CA ASN A 75 -9.82 -0.26 8.90
C ASN A 75 -9.13 -1.58 8.50
N MET A 76 -9.64 -2.72 8.94
CA MET A 76 -8.96 -4.00 8.82
C MET A 76 -8.86 -4.49 7.37
N ALA A 77 -9.89 -4.23 6.55
CA ALA A 77 -9.86 -4.60 5.14
C ALA A 77 -8.81 -3.78 4.38
N GLN A 78 -8.81 -2.46 4.55
CA GLN A 78 -7.82 -1.59 3.91
C GLN A 78 -6.41 -1.87 4.41
N PHE A 79 -6.23 -2.10 5.72
CA PHE A 79 -4.93 -2.42 6.30
C PHE A 79 -4.38 -3.74 5.75
N ASN A 80 -5.22 -4.77 5.61
CA ASN A 80 -4.82 -6.03 5.00
C ASN A 80 -4.35 -5.85 3.55
N THR A 81 -5.11 -5.13 2.73
CA THR A 81 -4.72 -4.89 1.35
C THR A 81 -3.44 -4.06 1.25
N ALA A 82 -3.26 -3.06 2.13
CA ALA A 82 -2.03 -2.27 2.20
C ALA A 82 -0.79 -3.11 2.57
N LEU A 83 -0.94 -4.05 3.52
CA LEU A 83 0.15 -4.96 3.88
C LEU A 83 0.54 -5.89 2.72
N LEU A 84 -0.44 -6.36 1.95
CA LEU A 84 -0.19 -7.18 0.76
C LEU A 84 0.48 -6.37 -0.36
N ALA A 85 0.03 -5.13 -0.59
CA ALA A 85 0.67 -4.21 -1.53
C ALA A 85 2.13 -3.95 -1.11
N LYS A 86 2.40 -3.81 0.20
CA LYS A 86 3.76 -3.68 0.73
C LYS A 86 4.64 -4.90 0.44
N GLN A 87 4.09 -6.12 0.44
CA GLN A 87 4.87 -7.30 0.00
C GLN A 87 5.18 -7.24 -1.50
N GLY A 88 4.20 -6.83 -2.32
CA GLY A 88 4.44 -6.58 -3.75
C GLY A 88 5.54 -5.54 -4.00
N CYS A 89 5.54 -4.45 -3.23
CA CYS A 89 6.57 -3.41 -3.28
C CYS A 89 7.96 -3.97 -2.94
N ARG A 90 8.05 -4.84 -1.93
CA ARG A 90 9.31 -5.51 -1.56
C ARG A 90 9.88 -6.40 -2.66
N PHE A 91 9.04 -6.98 -3.52
CA PHE A 91 9.53 -7.72 -4.69
C PHE A 91 10.23 -6.82 -5.70
N LEU A 92 9.81 -5.55 -5.80
CA LEU A 92 10.40 -4.54 -6.68
C LEU A 92 11.66 -3.92 -6.07
N GLU A 93 11.60 -3.52 -4.79
CA GLU A 93 12.70 -2.86 -4.09
C GLU A 93 13.86 -3.81 -3.75
N ASN A 94 13.54 -5.08 -3.41
CA ASN A 94 14.50 -6.06 -2.91
C ASN A 94 14.43 -7.38 -3.71
N PRO A 95 14.74 -7.35 -5.01
CA PRO A 95 14.63 -8.52 -5.89
C PRO A 95 15.55 -9.68 -5.47
N ASN A 96 16.62 -9.37 -4.73
CA ASN A 96 17.59 -10.36 -4.27
C ASN A 96 17.18 -11.11 -2.99
N SER A 97 16.10 -10.68 -2.31
CA SER A 97 15.59 -11.37 -1.12
C SER A 97 15.11 -12.79 -1.47
N LEU A 98 15.22 -13.72 -0.51
CA LEU A 98 14.81 -15.12 -0.72
C LEU A 98 13.34 -15.20 -1.18
N VAL A 99 12.46 -14.42 -0.56
CA VAL A 99 11.04 -14.38 -0.91
C VAL A 99 10.82 -13.89 -2.35
N ALA A 100 11.51 -12.82 -2.76
CA ALA A 100 11.39 -12.31 -4.13
C ALA A 100 11.90 -13.32 -5.16
N LYS A 101 13.04 -13.98 -4.89
CA LYS A 101 13.60 -15.01 -5.77
C LYS A 101 12.67 -16.21 -5.92
N VAL A 102 12.12 -16.72 -4.81
CA VAL A 102 11.19 -17.86 -4.83
C VAL A 102 9.90 -17.51 -5.59
N PHE A 103 9.32 -16.33 -5.34
CA PHE A 103 8.11 -15.90 -6.03
C PHE A 103 8.36 -15.61 -7.51
N LYS A 104 9.49 -14.98 -7.86
CA LYS A 104 9.89 -14.73 -9.26
C LYS A 104 10.04 -16.05 -10.01
N ALA A 105 10.83 -16.97 -9.50
CA ALA A 105 11.05 -18.28 -10.14
C ALA A 105 9.74 -19.05 -10.36
N LYS A 106 8.79 -18.96 -9.42
CA LYS A 106 7.54 -19.73 -9.48
C LYS A 106 6.43 -19.07 -10.29
N TYR A 107 6.24 -17.75 -10.19
CA TYR A 107 5.03 -17.08 -10.70
C TYR A 107 5.29 -16.08 -11.82
N PHE A 108 6.48 -15.49 -11.90
CA PHE A 108 6.82 -14.51 -12.92
C PHE A 108 8.29 -14.65 -13.38
N PRO A 109 8.71 -15.84 -13.87
CA PRO A 109 10.12 -16.11 -14.13
C PRO A 109 10.71 -15.28 -15.29
N LYS A 110 9.86 -14.87 -16.24
CA LYS A 110 10.24 -14.11 -17.45
C LYS A 110 9.81 -12.65 -17.40
N SER A 111 9.27 -12.18 -16.28
CA SER A 111 8.76 -10.82 -16.11
C SER A 111 9.00 -10.32 -14.69
N ASP A 112 8.37 -9.20 -14.34
CA ASP A 112 8.39 -8.65 -13.00
C ASP A 112 6.98 -8.66 -12.38
N PHE A 113 6.91 -8.38 -11.08
CA PHE A 113 5.67 -8.48 -10.30
C PHE A 113 4.50 -7.68 -10.93
N LEU A 114 4.74 -6.46 -11.40
CA LEU A 114 3.71 -5.62 -12.03
C LEU A 114 3.17 -6.25 -13.33
N ASN A 115 4.06 -6.77 -14.16
CA ASN A 115 3.72 -7.39 -15.45
C ASN A 115 3.34 -8.89 -15.33
N SER A 116 3.21 -9.41 -14.11
CA SER A 116 2.88 -10.82 -13.89
C SER A 116 1.41 -11.14 -14.18
N GLN A 117 1.12 -12.38 -14.54
CA GLN A 117 -0.27 -12.86 -14.62
C GLN A 117 -0.58 -13.73 -13.40
N LEU A 118 -1.85 -13.79 -13.01
CA LEU A 118 -2.26 -14.62 -11.88
C LEU A 118 -1.94 -16.10 -12.19
N GLY A 119 -2.34 -16.60 -13.36
CA GLY A 119 -2.16 -17.99 -13.78
C GLY A 119 -3.17 -18.95 -13.12
N ASN A 120 -3.17 -20.23 -13.56
CA ASN A 120 -4.20 -21.21 -13.19
C ASN A 120 -3.88 -22.02 -11.91
N ARG A 121 -2.59 -22.23 -11.58
CA ARG A 121 -2.15 -23.02 -10.40
C ARG A 121 -1.42 -22.14 -9.39
N THR A 122 -2.19 -21.47 -8.54
CA THR A 122 -1.68 -20.41 -7.67
C THR A 122 -1.85 -20.71 -6.19
N SER A 123 -0.80 -20.49 -5.40
CA SER A 123 -0.94 -20.53 -3.95
C SER A 123 -1.85 -19.40 -3.49
N TYR A 124 -2.50 -19.59 -2.35
CA TYR A 124 -3.36 -18.55 -1.78
C TYR A 124 -2.58 -17.27 -1.44
N ALA A 125 -1.34 -17.41 -0.97
CA ALA A 125 -0.45 -16.28 -0.72
C ALA A 125 -0.16 -15.47 -2.01
N TRP A 126 0.12 -16.15 -3.13
CA TRP A 126 0.32 -15.47 -4.41
C TRP A 126 -0.93 -14.73 -4.87
N ARG A 127 -2.09 -15.39 -4.84
CA ARG A 127 -3.37 -14.74 -5.18
C ARG A 127 -3.65 -13.52 -4.32
N SER A 128 -3.32 -13.61 -3.03
CA SER A 128 -3.50 -12.52 -2.07
C SER A 128 -2.61 -11.32 -2.38
N ILE A 129 -1.31 -11.54 -2.59
CA ILE A 129 -0.36 -10.47 -2.92
C ILE A 129 -0.70 -9.87 -4.29
N TRP A 130 -0.99 -10.72 -5.29
CA TRP A 130 -1.33 -10.28 -6.65
C TRP A 130 -2.64 -9.48 -6.68
N ALA A 131 -3.64 -9.81 -5.85
CA ALA A 131 -4.87 -9.03 -5.74
C ALA A 131 -4.62 -7.56 -5.29
N ALA A 132 -3.53 -7.29 -4.57
CA ALA A 132 -3.15 -5.95 -4.15
C ALA A 132 -2.30 -5.20 -5.19
N ARG A 133 -1.92 -5.85 -6.31
CA ARG A 133 -1.06 -5.27 -7.36
C ARG A 133 -1.65 -3.99 -7.95
N GLY A 134 -2.95 -3.97 -8.27
CA GLY A 134 -3.60 -2.79 -8.84
C GLY A 134 -3.63 -1.58 -7.90
N ILE A 135 -3.58 -1.79 -6.58
CA ILE A 135 -3.45 -0.69 -5.61
C ILE A 135 -2.02 -0.18 -5.57
N LEU A 136 -1.04 -1.08 -5.65
CA LEU A 136 0.36 -0.71 -5.76
C LEU A 136 0.61 0.12 -7.02
N GLU A 137 0.15 -0.33 -8.19
CA GLU A 137 0.28 0.38 -9.47
C GLU A 137 -0.27 1.82 -9.40
N LYS A 138 -1.44 2.01 -8.77
CA LYS A 138 -2.04 3.33 -8.57
C LYS A 138 -1.27 4.23 -7.60
N GLY A 139 -0.53 3.64 -6.65
CA GLY A 139 0.22 4.36 -5.63
C GLY A 139 1.69 4.60 -5.98
N MET A 140 2.18 4.01 -7.07
CA MET A 140 3.54 4.22 -7.54
C MET A 140 3.66 5.57 -8.23
N ILE A 141 4.73 6.30 -7.89
CA ILE A 141 5.12 7.54 -8.55
C ILE A 141 6.46 7.33 -9.23
N TRP A 142 6.61 7.87 -10.44
CA TRP A 142 7.89 7.92 -11.11
C TRP A 142 8.77 8.95 -10.41
N LYS A 143 9.94 8.50 -9.95
CA LYS A 143 10.98 9.38 -9.45
C LYS A 143 12.13 9.36 -10.44
N VAL A 144 12.37 10.49 -11.10
CA VAL A 144 13.59 10.70 -11.91
C VAL A 144 14.76 10.76 -10.93
N GLY A 145 15.66 9.77 -11.01
CA GLY A 145 16.76 9.61 -10.08
C GLY A 145 18.06 9.30 -10.81
N THR A 146 19.08 10.11 -10.52
CA THR A 146 20.45 10.09 -11.04
C THR A 146 21.18 8.76 -10.80
N GLY A 147 21.11 7.83 -11.74
CA GLY A 147 22.14 6.82 -11.98
C GLY A 147 23.30 7.45 -12.76
N SER A 148 24.51 6.92 -12.61
CA SER A 148 25.76 7.50 -13.15
C SER A 148 25.86 7.56 -14.69
N ASN A 149 24.78 7.25 -15.41
CA ASN A 149 24.62 7.41 -16.86
C ASN A 149 23.33 8.18 -17.24
N ASP A 150 22.61 8.74 -16.26
CA ASP A 150 21.37 9.48 -16.50
C ASP A 150 21.69 10.96 -16.67
N ASN A 151 21.29 11.52 -17.81
CA ASN A 151 21.41 12.95 -18.07
C ASN A 151 20.74 13.71 -16.92
N LYS A 152 21.49 14.56 -16.21
CA LYS A 152 20.93 15.36 -15.12
C LYS A 152 19.87 16.30 -15.70
N VAL A 153 18.85 16.68 -14.93
CA VAL A 153 17.81 17.63 -15.40
C VAL A 153 18.42 18.93 -15.97
N VAL A 154 19.58 19.36 -15.44
CA VAL A 154 20.35 20.51 -15.97
C VAL A 154 20.93 20.28 -17.37
N GLU A 155 21.15 19.04 -17.78
CA GLU A 155 21.67 18.68 -19.10
C GLU A 155 20.57 18.65 -20.17
N LEU A 156 19.32 18.46 -19.74
CA LEU A 156 18.11 18.55 -20.58
C LEU A 156 17.73 20.00 -20.93
N ILE A 157 18.29 20.99 -20.23
CA ILE A 157 18.01 22.41 -20.44
C ILE A 157 19.26 23.09 -20.99
N ASN A 158 19.09 23.94 -22.01
CA ASN A 158 20.13 24.85 -22.45
C ASN A 158 20.17 26.05 -21.50
N CYS A 159 21.19 26.12 -20.64
CA CYS A 159 21.31 27.15 -19.61
C CYS A 159 21.49 28.58 -20.14
N GLN A 160 21.86 28.77 -21.42
CA GLN A 160 22.04 30.10 -22.02
C GLN A 160 20.71 30.70 -22.51
N VAL A 161 19.86 29.86 -23.13
CA VAL A 161 18.55 30.28 -23.66
C VAL A 161 17.38 29.90 -22.75
N ARG A 162 17.62 29.12 -21.68
CA ARG A 162 16.61 28.57 -20.75
C ARG A 162 15.52 27.73 -21.43
N GLU A 163 15.83 27.13 -22.56
CA GLU A 163 14.95 26.23 -23.30
C GLU A 163 15.38 24.78 -23.13
N TRP A 164 14.45 23.84 -23.23
CA TRP A 164 14.78 22.42 -23.21
C TRP A 164 15.44 21.99 -24.52
N LYS A 165 16.44 21.12 -24.43
CA LYS A 165 17.08 20.48 -25.58
C LYS A 165 16.17 19.36 -26.11
N ARG A 166 15.31 19.71 -27.06
CA ARG A 166 14.30 18.81 -27.65
C ARG A 166 14.85 17.44 -28.04
N GLU A 167 16.00 17.38 -28.72
CA GLU A 167 16.64 16.11 -29.13
C GLU A 167 16.97 15.19 -27.94
N VAL A 168 17.42 15.77 -26.83
CA VAL A 168 17.81 15.01 -25.62
C VAL A 168 16.56 14.56 -24.86
N VAL A 169 15.52 15.39 -24.85
CA VAL A 169 14.21 15.06 -24.26
C VAL A 169 13.51 13.95 -25.05
N GLU A 170 13.48 14.04 -26.38
CA GLU A 170 12.91 13.02 -27.27
C GLU A 170 13.67 11.69 -27.17
N TYR A 171 14.99 11.72 -27.04
CA TYR A 171 15.80 10.51 -26.82
C TYR A 171 15.53 9.85 -25.45
N THR A 172 15.26 10.66 -24.43
CA THR A 172 15.13 10.18 -23.04
C THR A 172 13.70 9.72 -22.71
N PHE A 173 12.68 10.39 -23.24
CA PHE A 173 11.27 10.12 -22.94
C PHE A 173 10.49 9.52 -24.12
N GLY A 174 11.09 9.47 -25.32
CA GLY A 174 10.39 9.11 -26.56
C GLY A 174 9.60 10.27 -27.15
N ALA A 175 9.46 10.32 -28.48
CA ALA A 175 8.88 11.44 -29.22
C ALA A 175 7.45 11.80 -28.77
N ASP A 176 6.59 10.80 -28.55
CA ASP A 176 5.20 11.01 -28.16
C ASP A 176 5.00 11.58 -26.74
N GLU A 177 5.94 11.32 -25.82
CA GLU A 177 5.90 11.87 -24.46
C GLU A 177 6.61 13.22 -24.36
N ALA A 178 7.66 13.41 -25.16
CA ALA A 178 8.35 14.69 -25.30
C ALA A 178 7.39 15.76 -25.82
N ASP A 179 6.65 15.49 -26.91
CA ASP A 179 5.72 16.47 -27.50
C ASP A 179 4.59 16.88 -26.54
N LYS A 180 4.09 15.95 -25.70
CA LYS A 180 3.09 16.28 -24.67
C LYS A 180 3.65 17.19 -23.59
N SER A 181 4.92 17.01 -23.24
CA SER A 181 5.62 17.83 -22.25
C SER A 181 5.84 19.25 -22.79
N PHE A 182 6.20 19.38 -24.06
CA PHE A 182 6.37 20.68 -24.74
C PHE A 182 5.05 21.41 -25.04
N ALA A 183 3.96 20.69 -25.31
CA ALA A 183 2.65 21.30 -25.55
C ALA A 183 2.01 21.91 -24.28
N SER A 184 2.58 21.65 -23.10
CA SER A 184 2.07 22.09 -21.80
C SER A 184 2.86 23.26 -21.16
N LEU A 185 3.88 23.76 -21.86
CA LEU A 185 4.72 24.92 -21.49
C LEU A 185 4.39 26.12 -22.37
#